data_AF-A0A831SLI6-F1
#
_entry.id   AF-A0A831SLI6-F1
#
_cell.length_a   1.000
_cell.length_b   1.000
_cell.length_c   1.000
_cell.angle_alpha   90.00
_cell.angle_beta   90.00
_cell.angle_gamma   90.00
#
_symmetry.space_group_name_H-M   'P 1'
#
loop_
_entity.id
_entity.type
_entity.pdbx_description
1 polymer ?
#
loop_
_entity_poly.entity_id
_entity_poly.type
_entity_poly.pdbx_seq_one_letter_code
_entity_poly.pdbx_strand_id
1 'polypeptide(L)'
;MKIYLDCCCLNRPFDDQSNPTIHIESEAIKIIISLCKRKIFTLVSSEILEFEINKTSDILRRERLKILKSIAEERIKIDERIEKRAKNFEKSGVQSFDA
;
A
#
# COMPACT_ATOMS: atom_id res chain seq x y z
N MET A 1 -14.82 0.32 8.13
CA MET A 1 -14.20 1.31 7.22
C MET A 1 -13.14 0.61 6.39
N LYS A 2 -13.06 0.87 5.08
CA LYS A 2 -12.05 0.27 4.20
C LYS A 2 -10.86 1.21 4.04
N ILE A 3 -9.65 0.67 4.12
CA ILE A 3 -8.40 1.42 3.99
C ILE A 3 -7.58 0.80 2.87
N TYR A 4 -7.08 1.64 1.97
CA TYR A 4 -6.06 1.28 0.99
C TYR A 4 -4.75 1.95 1.40
N LEU A 5 -3.65 1.19 1.42
CA LEU A 5 -2.31 1.72 1.70
C LEU A 5 -1.45 1.53 0.46
N ASP A 6 -0.83 2.62 0.03
CA ASP A 6 0.17 2.59 -1.04
C ASP A 6 1.41 1.78 -0.61
N CYS A 7 2.18 1.29 -1.58
CA CYS A 7 3.42 0.57 -1.34
C CYS A 7 4.41 1.42 -0.52
N CYS A 8 4.47 2.73 -0.77
CA CYS A 8 5.33 3.63 0.01
C CYS A 8 4.89 3.72 1.47
N CYS A 9 3.57 3.73 1.73
CA CYS A 9 3.02 3.71 3.10
C CYS A 9 3.45 2.45 3.86
N LEU A 10 3.34 1.28 3.23
CA LEU A 10 3.77 0.01 3.84
C LEU A 10 5.29 -0.06 4.09
N ASN A 11 6.04 0.73 3.34
CA ASN A 11 7.49 0.83 3.42
C ASN A 11 7.99 1.73 4.55
N ARG A 12 7.21 2.72 5.00
CA ARG A 12 7.60 3.69 6.03
C ARG A 12 8.22 3.07 7.28
N PRO A 13 7.64 2.02 7.89
CA PRO A 13 8.21 1.40 9.10
C PRO A 13 9.60 0.79 8.92
N PHE A 14 10.07 0.64 7.68
CA PHE A 14 11.37 0.09 7.31
C PHE A 14 12.33 1.14 6.73
N ASP A 15 11.89 2.39 6.58
CA ASP A 15 12.75 3.51 6.21
C ASP A 15 13.61 3.95 7.40
N ASP A 16 14.60 4.82 7.13
CA ASP A 16 15.44 5.40 8.16
C ASP A 16 14.61 6.22 9.17
N GLN A 17 14.51 5.68 10.37
CA GLN A 17 13.74 6.26 11.47
C GLN A 17 14.48 7.41 12.17
N SER A 18 15.70 7.75 11.75
CA SER A 18 16.41 8.93 12.25
C SER A 18 15.71 10.24 11.88
N ASN A 19 14.94 10.24 10.78
CA ASN A 19 14.12 11.37 10.37
C ASN A 19 12.80 11.40 11.18
N PRO A 20 12.54 12.46 11.97
CA PRO A 20 11.34 12.57 12.79
C PRO A 20 10.02 12.45 12.01
N THR A 21 9.97 12.96 10.77
CA THR A 21 8.78 12.87 9.92
C THR A 21 8.51 11.42 9.53
N ILE A 22 9.53 10.70 9.08
CA ILE A 22 9.42 9.28 8.74
C ILE A 22 9.00 8.47 9.97
N HIS A 23 9.55 8.80 11.14
CA HIS A 23 9.18 8.14 12.39
C HIS A 23 7.69 8.31 12.71
N ILE A 24 7.16 9.54 12.67
CA ILE A 24 5.74 9.81 12.95
C ILE A 24 4.83 9.13 11.91
N GLU A 25 5.16 9.20 10.62
CA GLU A 25 4.43 8.51 9.57
C GLU A 25 4.43 6.99 9.81
N SER A 26 5.57 6.42 10.21
CA SER A 26 5.71 5.00 10.52
C SER A 26 4.81 4.58 11.68
N GLU A 27 4.73 5.38 12.74
CA GLU A 27 3.83 5.11 13.87
C GLU A 27 2.36 5.18 13.45
N ALA A 28 1.96 6.15 12.63
CA ALA A 28 0.61 6.22 12.08
C ALA A 28 0.26 4.96 11.28
N ILE A 29 1.17 4.50 10.40
CA ILE A 29 0.98 3.26 9.63
C ILE A 29 0.87 2.03 10.54
N LYS A 30 1.72 1.91 11.57
CA LYS A 30 1.63 0.80 12.54
C LYS A 30 0.29 0.79 13.27
N ILE A 31 -0.23 1.96 13.65
CA ILE A 31 -1.54 2.09 14.28
C ILE A 31 -2.64 1.63 13.34
N ILE A 32 -2.64 2.09 12.08
CA ILE A 32 -3.62 1.68 11.06
C ILE A 32 -3.58 0.16 10.87
N ILE A 33 -2.39 -0.43 10.73
CA ILE A 33 -2.22 -1.88 10.59
C ILE A 33 -2.74 -2.63 11.84
N SER A 34 -2.50 -2.11 13.04
CA SER A 34 -3.02 -2.69 14.29
C SER A 34 -4.56 -2.67 14.33
N LEU A 35 -5.18 -1.59 13.88
CA LEU A 35 -6.64 -1.48 13.77
C LEU A 35 -7.21 -2.45 12.73
N CYS A 36 -6.50 -2.65 11.61
CA CYS A 36 -6.86 -3.65 10.61
C CYS A 36 -6.77 -5.08 11.19
N LYS A 37 -5.69 -5.41 11.92
CA LYS A 37 -5.54 -6.71 12.60
C LYS A 37 -6.64 -6.98 13.63
N ARG A 38 -7.14 -5.93 14.29
CA ARG A 38 -8.26 -6.00 15.24
C ARG A 38 -9.64 -6.04 14.56
N LYS A 39 -9.70 -6.07 13.23
CA LYS A 39 -10.93 -6.04 12.42
C LYS A 39 -11.80 -4.79 12.65
N ILE A 40 -11.20 -3.71 13.15
CA ILE A 40 -11.86 -2.41 13.27
C ILE A 40 -11.96 -1.77 11.89
N PHE A 41 -10.87 -1.87 11.12
CA PHE A 41 -10.80 -1.48 9.71
C PHE A 41 -10.52 -2.70 8.83
N THR A 42 -10.93 -2.61 7.57
CA THR A 42 -10.67 -3.63 6.55
C THR A 42 -9.56 -3.10 5.64
N LEU A 43 -8.40 -3.74 5.67
CA LEU A 43 -7.33 -3.43 4.75
C LEU A 43 -7.65 -4.02 3.37
N VAL A 44 -7.56 -3.18 2.35
CA VAL A 44 -7.79 -3.52 0.94
C VAL A 44 -6.46 -3.49 0.21
N SER A 45 -6.20 -4.50 -0.60
CA SER A 45 -5.01 -4.63 -1.47
C SER A 45 -5.42 -4.61 -2.95
N SER A 46 -4.46 -4.39 -3.85
CA SER A 46 -4.68 -4.45 -5.31
C SER A 46 -3.58 -5.25 -6.02
N GLU A 47 -3.81 -5.59 -7.29
CA GLU A 47 -2.79 -6.24 -8.13
C GLU A 47 -1.59 -5.34 -8.41
N ILE A 48 -1.81 -4.02 -8.53
CA ILE A 48 -0.75 -3.02 -8.65
C ILE A 48 0.16 -3.06 -7.41
N LEU A 49 -0.42 -3.02 -6.21
CA LEU A 49 0.34 -3.06 -4.96
C LEU A 49 1.21 -4.32 -4.87
N GLU A 50 0.65 -5.47 -5.26
CA GLU A 50 1.41 -6.73 -5.30
C GLU A 50 2.57 -6.69 -6.30
N PHE A 51 2.35 -6.09 -7.47
CA PHE A 51 3.39 -5.91 -8.48
C PHE A 51 4.53 -5.01 -7.97
N GLU A 52 4.22 -3.91 -7.30
CA GLU A 52 5.21 -3.00 -6.72
C GLU A 52 6.02 -3.66 -5.60
N ILE A 53 5.36 -4.39 -4.69
CA ILE A 53 6.04 -5.16 -3.65
C ILE A 53 7.00 -6.17 -4.29
N ASN A 54 6.59 -6.87 -5.36
CA ASN A 54 7.44 -7.85 -6.03
C ASN A 54 8.66 -7.23 -6.73
N LYS A 55 8.53 -5.98 -7.20
CA LYS A 55 9.63 -5.18 -7.78
C LYS A 55 10.63 -4.64 -6.74
N THR A 56 10.34 -4.76 -5.45
CA THR A 56 11.28 -4.36 -4.39
C THR A 56 12.55 -5.23 -4.47
N SER A 57 13.70 -4.59 -4.65
CA SER A 57 15.00 -5.24 -4.85
C SER A 57 15.55 -5.89 -3.59
N ASP A 58 15.35 -5.26 -2.42
CA ASP A 58 15.71 -5.82 -1.12
C ASP A 58 14.78 -6.99 -0.76
N ILE A 59 15.36 -8.18 -0.68
CA ILE A 59 14.64 -9.43 -0.41
C ILE A 59 14.00 -9.42 0.98
N LEU A 60 14.71 -8.97 2.01
CA LEU A 60 14.19 -8.93 3.38
C LEU A 60 13.04 -7.94 3.49
N ARG A 61 13.18 -6.78 2.85
CA ARG A 61 12.14 -5.76 2.80
C ARG A 61 10.90 -6.27 2.07
N ARG A 62 11.09 -6.92 0.91
CA ARG A 62 10.00 -7.53 0.15
C ARG A 62 9.22 -8.57 0.96
N GLU A 63 9.91 -9.46 1.67
CA GLU A 63 9.23 -10.47 2.50
C GLU A 63 8.42 -9.84 3.64
N ARG A 64 8.95 -8.79 4.28
CA ARG A 64 8.21 -8.02 5.29
C ARG A 64 6.96 -7.35 4.70
N LEU A 65 7.06 -6.76 3.52
CA LEU A 65 5.91 -6.16 2.83
C LEU A 65 4.85 -7.21 2.47
N LYS A 66 5.24 -8.41 2.03
CA LYS A 66 4.30 -9.51 1.78
C LYS A 66 3.55 -9.93 3.04
N ILE A 67 4.22 -9.96 4.20
CA ILE A 67 3.58 -10.23 5.50
C ILE A 67 2.59 -9.13 5.88
N LEU A 68 2.90 -7.86 5.61
CA LEU A 68 1.93 -6.78 5.85
C LEU A 68 0.73 -6.86 4.89
N LYS A 69 0.99 -7.17 3.61
CA LYS A 69 -0.05 -7.37 2.61
C LYS A 69 -1.01 -8.50 2.99
N SER A 70 -0.54 -9.58 3.62
CA SER A 70 -1.39 -10.73 3.98
C SER A 70 -2.44 -10.41 5.04
N ILE A 71 -2.37 -9.23 5.68
CA ILE A 71 -3.40 -8.72 6.58
C ILE A 71 -4.63 -8.23 5.80
N ALA A 72 -4.48 -7.91 4.51
CA ALA A 72 -5.58 -7.45 3.68
C ALA A 72 -6.67 -8.54 3.55
N GLU A 73 -7.90 -8.17 3.84
CA GLU A 73 -9.06 -9.07 3.74
C GLU A 73 -9.67 -9.05 2.33
N GLU A 74 -9.39 -8.00 1.56
CA GLU A 74 -9.89 -7.85 0.19
C GLU A 74 -8.72 -7.60 -0.79
N ARG A 75 -8.81 -8.23 -1.97
CA ARG A 75 -7.91 -8.01 -3.10
C ARG A 75 -8.73 -7.52 -4.29
N ILE A 76 -8.52 -6.27 -4.68
CA ILE A 76 -9.14 -5.67 -5.86
C ILE A 76 -8.36 -6.14 -7.09
N LYS A 77 -9.08 -6.79 -8.01
CA LYS A 77 -8.56 -7.10 -9.34
C LYS A 77 -8.79 -5.92 -10.27
N ILE A 78 -7.85 -5.68 -11.16
CA ILE A 78 -7.98 -4.61 -12.16
C ILE A 78 -8.94 -5.11 -13.23
N ASP A 79 -10.04 -4.37 -13.43
CA ASP A 79 -10.99 -4.62 -14.50
C ASP A 79 -10.95 -3.48 -15.53
N GLU A 80 -11.65 -3.67 -16.65
CA GLU A 80 -11.71 -2.67 -17.73
C GLU A 80 -12.29 -1.32 -17.27
N ARG A 81 -13.14 -1.31 -16.23
CA ARG A 81 -13.73 -0.07 -15.70
C ARG A 81 -12.69 0.72 -14.91
N ILE A 82 -11.90 0.04 -14.09
CA ILE A 82 -10.78 0.61 -13.34
C ILE A 82 -9.74 1.14 -14.33
N GLU A 83 -9.35 0.35 -15.33
CA GLU A 83 -8.36 0.77 -16.33
C GLU A 83 -8.83 2.00 -17.13
N LYS A 84 -10.09 2.02 -17.56
CA LYS A 84 -10.66 3.18 -18.26
C LYS A 84 -10.67 4.43 -17.39
N ARG A 85 -10.92 4.27 -16.08
CA ARG A 85 -10.91 5.37 -15.12
C ARG A 85 -9.49 5.89 -14.88
N ALA A 86 -8.51 5.00 -14.73
CA ALA A 86 -7.10 5.34 -14.61
C ALA A 86 -6.63 6.16 -15.83
N LYS A 87 -6.95 5.72 -17.06
CA LYS A 87 -6.66 6.49 -18.29
C LYS A 87 -7.27 7.90 -18.32
N ASN A 88 -8.39 8.14 -17.63
CA ASN A 88 -8.94 9.49 -17.53
C ASN A 88 -8.18 10.35 -16.51
N PHE A 89 -7.67 9.75 -15.43
CA PHE A 89 -6.79 10.44 -14.49
C PHE A 89 -5.42 10.73 -15.09
N GLU A 90 -4.87 9.84 -15.91
CA GLU A 90 -3.64 10.08 -16.67
C GLU A 90 -3.75 11.30 -17.58
N LYS A 91 -4.88 11.44 -18.29
CA LYS A 91 -5.16 12.65 -19.10
C LYS A 91 -5.20 13.94 -18.28
N SER A 92 -5.45 13.82 -16.99
CA SER A 92 -5.46 14.94 -16.04
C SER A 92 -4.09 15.16 -15.37
N GLY A 93 -3.06 14.37 -15.74
CA GLY A 93 -1.68 14.52 -15.27
C GLY A 93 -1.27 13.57 -14.14
N VAL A 94 -2.12 12.62 -13.73
CA VAL A 94 -1.75 11.62 -12.70
C VAL A 94 -0.85 10.54 -13.33
N GLN A 95 0.18 10.09 -12.60
CA GLN A 95 1.08 9.05 -13.09
C GLN A 95 0.37 7.70 -13.19
N SER A 96 0.77 6.85 -14.15
CA SER A 96 0.05 5.62 -14.50
C SER A 96 -0.17 4.61 -13.37
N PHE A 97 0.74 4.51 -12.40
CA PHE A 97 0.57 3.61 -11.25
C PHE A 97 -0.23 4.24 -10.09
N ASP A 98 -0.37 5.58 -10.10
CA ASP A 98 -1.12 6.37 -9.13
C ASP A 98 -2.54 6.74 -9.61
N ALA A 99 -2.83 6.53 -10.89
CA ALA A 99 -4.06 6.88 -11.60
C ALA A 99 -5.15 5.80 -11.48
#